data_AF-A0A412ISS2-F1
#
_entry.id   AF-A0A412ISS2-F1
#
_cell.length_a   1.000
_cell.length_b   1.000
_cell.length_c   1.000
_cell.angle_alpha   90.00
_cell.angle_beta   90.00
_cell.angle_gamma   90.00
#
_symmetry.space_group_name_H-M   'P 1'
#
loop_
_entity.id
_entity.type
_entity.pdbx_description
1 polymer ?
#
loop_
_entity_poly.entity_id
_entity_poly.type
_entity_poly.pdbx_seq_one_letter_code
_entity_poly.pdbx_strand_id
1 'polypeptide(L)'
;MLFKNATIYTMEQDPFVGDFKIDKGVFTEVGKNLTASEGEDVQDLNGLYVFPGLVESHCHLGMEETAIRFEGDDVNEITDPITPNMRGIDGCNPMDETIESALKGGVTTVAAGPGSANVLGGTFFAYKTKGNCIDEMT
;
A
#
# COMPACT_ATOMS: atom_id res chain seq x y z
N MET A 1 10.08 -19.33 -3.66
CA MET A 1 10.88 -18.64 -4.68
C MET A 1 11.98 -17.89 -3.97
N LEU A 2 13.21 -18.03 -4.44
CA LEU A 2 14.39 -17.42 -3.85
C LEU A 2 14.86 -16.23 -4.70
N PHE A 3 15.05 -15.08 -4.06
CA PHE A 3 15.64 -13.90 -4.67
C PHE A 3 17.03 -13.69 -4.08
N LYS A 4 18.02 -13.40 -4.93
CA LYS A 4 19.44 -13.32 -4.53
C LYS A 4 20.10 -11.98 -4.82
N ASN A 5 21.13 -11.66 -4.05
CA ASN A 5 22.06 -10.55 -4.26
C ASN A 5 21.45 -9.14 -4.35
N ALA A 6 20.27 -8.91 -3.75
CA ALA A 6 19.68 -7.58 -3.67
C ALA A 6 20.35 -6.73 -2.58
N THR A 7 20.37 -5.41 -2.73
CA THR A 7 20.58 -4.51 -1.59
C THR A 7 19.28 -4.38 -0.82
N ILE A 8 19.19 -5.03 0.34
CA ILE A 8 17.97 -5.15 1.13
C ILE A 8 17.96 -4.11 2.24
N TYR A 9 16.87 -3.35 2.33
CA TYR A 9 16.56 -2.41 3.39
C TYR A 9 15.43 -2.99 4.26
N THR A 10 15.73 -3.66 5.38
CA THR A 10 14.67 -4.18 6.25
C THR A 10 14.00 -3.11 7.12
N MET A 11 14.60 -1.91 7.18
CA MET A 11 14.26 -0.79 8.08
C MET A 11 14.52 -1.03 9.57
N GLU A 12 14.88 -2.24 9.98
CA GLU A 12 15.23 -2.57 11.38
C GLU A 12 16.75 -2.50 11.65
N GLN A 13 17.57 -2.47 10.61
CA GLN A 13 19.03 -2.47 10.68
C GLN A 13 19.64 -1.79 9.45
N ASP A 14 20.96 -1.63 9.46
CA ASP A 14 21.71 -1.13 8.30
C ASP A 14 21.48 -2.01 7.05
N PRO A 15 21.40 -1.39 5.85
CA PRO A 15 21.22 -2.12 4.59
C PRO A 15 22.36 -3.09 4.31
N PHE A 16 22.04 -4.22 3.67
CA PHE A 16 23.04 -5.22 3.31
C PHE A 16 22.72 -5.89 1.98
N VAL A 17 23.75 -6.41 1.30
CA VAL A 17 23.57 -7.28 0.15
C VAL A 17 23.22 -8.69 0.64
N GLY A 18 22.08 -9.22 0.19
CA GLY A 18 21.57 -10.50 0.66
C GLY A 18 20.48 -11.09 -0.24
N ASP A 19 19.82 -12.09 0.32
CA ASP A 19 18.83 -12.94 -0.33
C ASP A 19 17.55 -12.99 0.51
N PHE A 20 16.41 -13.30 -0.10
CA PHE A 20 15.15 -13.55 0.59
C PHE A 20 14.29 -14.57 -0.13
N LYS A 21 13.44 -15.28 0.62
CA LYS A 21 12.45 -16.22 0.08
C LYS A 21 11.05 -15.68 0.28
N ILE A 22 10.23 -15.86 -0.75
CA ILE A 22 8.79 -15.60 -0.71
C ILE A 22 8.06 -16.91 -0.99
N ASP A 23 7.06 -17.20 -0.14
CA ASP A 23 6.04 -18.21 -0.37
C ASP A 23 4.65 -17.58 -0.16
N LYS A 24 3.71 -17.80 -1.08
CA LYS A 24 2.32 -17.29 -1.00
C LYS A 24 2.20 -15.81 -0.58
N GLY A 25 3.10 -14.96 -1.08
CA GLY A 25 3.08 -13.51 -0.81
C GLY A 25 3.66 -13.09 0.54
N VAL A 26 4.21 -14.02 1.34
CA VAL A 26 4.88 -13.70 2.60
C VAL A 26 6.38 -14.01 2.52
N PHE A 27 7.18 -13.19 3.20
CA PHE A 27 8.60 -13.46 3.38
C PHE A 27 8.78 -14.62 4.37
N THR A 28 9.43 -15.70 3.94
CA THR A 28 9.69 -16.86 4.80
C THR A 28 11.10 -16.84 5.38
N GLU A 29 12.06 -16.28 4.64
CA GLU A 29 13.45 -16.15 5.06
C GLU A 29 14.07 -14.87 4.47
N VAL A 30 14.93 -14.20 5.23
CA VAL A 30 15.74 -13.05 4.78
C VAL A 30 17.12 -13.23 5.39
N GLY A 31 18.18 -13.11 4.59
CA GLY A 31 19.53 -13.35 5.09
C GLY A 31 20.60 -13.27 4.02
N LYS A 32 21.74 -13.92 4.27
CA LYS A 32 22.86 -14.00 3.33
C LYS A 32 23.11 -15.44 2.95
N ASN A 33 23.47 -15.67 1.69
CA ASN A 33 23.84 -16.99 1.16
C ASN A 33 22.73 -18.04 1.34
N LEU A 34 21.47 -17.66 1.13
CA LEU A 34 20.36 -18.59 1.19
C LEU A 34 20.49 -19.63 0.07
N THR A 35 20.14 -20.87 0.39
CA THR A 35 20.22 -22.00 -0.54
C THR A 35 18.84 -22.26 -1.16
N ALA A 36 18.84 -22.49 -2.46
CA ALA A 36 17.63 -22.87 -3.17
C ALA A 36 17.24 -24.30 -2.77
N SER A 37 15.95 -24.51 -2.48
CA SER A 37 15.40 -25.85 -2.36
C SER A 37 15.35 -26.53 -3.74
N GLU A 38 15.26 -27.87 -3.76
CA GLU A 38 15.16 -28.60 -5.03
C GLU A 38 13.92 -28.15 -5.82
N GLY A 39 14.13 -27.72 -7.07
CA GLY A 39 13.08 -27.19 -7.94
C GLY A 39 12.58 -25.78 -7.58
N GLU A 40 13.22 -25.08 -6.62
CA GLU A 40 12.87 -23.70 -6.30
C GLU A 40 13.36 -22.73 -7.39
N ASP A 41 12.44 -21.89 -7.88
CA ASP A 41 12.78 -20.80 -8.79
C ASP A 41 13.71 -19.79 -8.10
N VAL A 42 14.79 -19.42 -8.79
CA VAL A 42 15.79 -18.47 -8.31
C VAL A 42 15.86 -17.26 -9.24
N GLN A 43 15.77 -16.06 -8.67
CA GLN A 43 15.96 -14.81 -9.39
C GLN A 43 17.13 -14.02 -8.81
N ASP A 44 18.06 -13.63 -9.67
CA ASP A 44 19.17 -12.73 -9.30
C ASP A 44 18.73 -11.27 -9.41
N LEU A 45 18.90 -10.53 -8.33
CA LEU A 45 18.55 -9.12 -8.18
C LEU A 45 19.81 -8.25 -7.99
N ASN A 46 20.97 -8.71 -8.45
CA ASN A 46 22.22 -7.95 -8.37
C ASN A 46 22.06 -6.53 -8.93
N GLY A 47 22.51 -5.53 -8.16
CA GLY A 47 22.41 -4.12 -8.52
C GLY A 47 21.03 -3.50 -8.31
N LEU A 48 20.03 -4.29 -7.88
CA LEU A 48 18.71 -3.81 -7.51
C LEU A 48 18.58 -3.60 -6.00
N TYR A 49 17.58 -2.81 -5.64
CA TYR A 49 17.27 -2.45 -4.27
C TYR A 49 15.90 -3.00 -3.89
N VAL A 50 15.79 -3.54 -2.69
CA VAL A 50 14.55 -4.10 -2.16
C VAL A 50 14.20 -3.37 -0.86
N PHE A 51 13.00 -2.82 -0.86
CA PHE A 51 12.42 -2.07 0.25
C PHE A 51 11.07 -2.70 0.62
N PRO A 52 10.66 -2.63 1.91
CA PRO A 52 9.28 -2.78 2.30
C PRO A 52 8.40 -1.83 1.50
N GLY A 53 7.21 -2.27 1.16
CA GLY A 53 6.21 -1.36 0.61
C GLY A 53 5.92 -0.24 1.60
N LEU A 54 5.89 1.01 1.12
CA LEU A 54 5.63 2.16 1.95
C LEU A 54 4.19 2.12 2.47
N VAL A 55 4.01 2.70 3.67
CA VAL A 55 2.73 2.79 4.36
C VAL A 55 2.41 4.27 4.56
N GLU A 56 1.34 4.75 3.92
CA GLU A 56 0.80 6.09 4.18
C GLU A 56 -0.26 6.00 5.26
N SER A 57 -0.02 6.64 6.41
CA SER A 57 -0.88 6.53 7.59
C SER A 57 -2.08 7.48 7.59
N HIS A 58 -2.11 8.47 6.69
CA HIS A 58 -3.21 9.41 6.60
C HIS A 58 -3.29 10.03 5.20
N CYS A 59 -4.25 9.60 4.38
CA CYS A 59 -4.53 10.21 3.09
C CYS A 59 -6.02 10.23 2.76
N HIS A 60 -6.33 10.68 1.55
CA HIS A 60 -7.67 10.68 0.95
C HIS A 60 -7.67 9.94 -0.39
N LEU A 61 -6.69 9.05 -0.60
CA LEU A 61 -6.48 8.34 -1.86
C LEU A 61 -7.70 7.49 -2.20
N GLY A 62 -8.25 7.66 -3.40
CA GLY A 62 -9.49 7.04 -3.84
C GLY A 62 -10.76 7.70 -3.31
N MET A 63 -10.70 8.68 -2.39
CA MET A 63 -11.86 9.48 -1.97
C MET A 63 -11.92 10.84 -2.65
N GLU A 64 -10.78 11.34 -3.15
CA GLU A 64 -10.68 12.52 -4.01
C GLU A 64 -10.13 12.10 -5.38
N GLU A 65 -11.02 11.87 -6.33
CA GLU A 65 -10.64 11.44 -7.67
C GLU A 65 -9.94 12.55 -8.45
N THR A 66 -8.77 12.23 -9.01
CA THR A 66 -8.01 13.19 -9.80
C THR A 66 -8.79 13.62 -11.05
N ALA A 67 -8.73 14.92 -11.36
CA ALA A 67 -9.33 15.55 -12.54
C ALA A 67 -10.88 15.46 -12.67
N ILE A 68 -11.59 14.85 -11.72
CA ILE A 68 -13.06 14.79 -11.72
C ILE A 68 -13.70 16.04 -11.10
N ARG A 69 -12.97 16.71 -10.18
CA ARG A 69 -13.43 17.88 -9.40
C ARG A 69 -14.50 17.48 -8.38
N PHE A 70 -15.48 18.35 -8.16
CA PHE A 70 -16.50 18.20 -7.12
C PHE A 70 -17.26 16.87 -7.22
N GLU A 71 -17.50 16.37 -8.43
CA GLU A 71 -18.22 15.12 -8.67
C GLU A 71 -17.48 13.87 -8.19
N GLY A 72 -16.17 13.96 -7.91
CA GLY A 72 -15.34 12.88 -7.41
C GLY A 72 -14.67 13.20 -6.07
N ASP A 73 -15.16 14.20 -5.35
CA ASP A 73 -14.67 14.57 -4.01
C ASP A 73 -15.66 14.10 -2.94
N ASP A 74 -15.42 12.90 -2.42
CA ASP A 74 -16.17 12.28 -1.33
C ASP A 74 -15.46 12.46 0.04
N VAL A 75 -14.52 13.41 0.15
CA VAL A 75 -13.63 13.54 1.32
C VAL A 75 -14.34 14.11 2.55
N ASN A 76 -15.29 15.03 2.40
CA ASN A 76 -15.95 15.70 3.52
C ASN A 76 -17.47 15.77 3.37
N GLU A 77 -18.20 15.17 4.33
CA GLU A 77 -19.66 15.32 4.46
C GLU A 77 -19.98 16.61 5.23
N ILE A 78 -19.92 17.76 4.54
CA ILE A 78 -19.99 19.11 5.17
C ILE A 78 -21.40 19.57 5.56
N THR A 79 -22.38 18.67 5.61
CA THR A 79 -23.77 19.02 5.95
C THR A 79 -24.08 19.00 7.45
N ASP A 80 -23.26 18.31 8.27
CA ASP A 80 -23.37 18.27 9.72
C ASP A 80 -21.96 18.23 10.37
N PRO A 81 -21.63 19.06 11.36
CA PRO A 81 -20.30 19.03 12.01
C PRO A 81 -19.98 17.71 12.74
N ILE A 82 -20.96 16.83 12.98
CA ILE A 82 -20.83 15.56 13.70
C ILE A 82 -21.39 14.42 12.84
N THR A 83 -20.52 13.80 12.04
CA THR A 83 -20.82 12.71 11.09
C THR A 83 -20.06 11.40 11.40
N PRO A 84 -20.01 10.91 12.65
CA PRO A 84 -19.22 9.72 13.01
C PRO A 84 -19.73 8.42 12.37
N ASN A 85 -20.95 8.42 11.84
CA ASN A 85 -21.56 7.30 11.14
C ASN A 85 -21.07 7.15 9.69
N MET A 86 -20.37 8.15 9.14
CA MET A 86 -19.80 8.08 7.79
C MET A 86 -18.55 7.20 7.79
N ARG A 87 -18.38 6.40 6.72
CA ARG A 87 -17.27 5.48 6.57
C ARG A 87 -16.49 5.85 5.31
N GLY A 88 -15.19 6.08 5.43
CA GLY A 88 -14.36 6.41 4.26
C GLY A 88 -14.40 5.34 3.17
N ILE A 89 -14.58 4.07 3.55
CA ILE A 89 -14.65 2.95 2.59
C ILE A 89 -15.84 3.07 1.63
N ASP A 90 -16.94 3.71 2.05
CA ASP A 90 -18.15 3.85 1.23
C ASP A 90 -18.01 4.91 0.13
N GLY A 91 -17.06 5.84 0.28
CA GLY A 91 -16.72 6.88 -0.71
C GLY A 91 -15.41 6.59 -1.45
N CYS A 92 -14.85 5.38 -1.32
CA CYS A 92 -13.60 5.04 -1.99
C CYS A 92 -13.86 4.45 -3.37
N ASN A 93 -13.34 5.11 -4.41
CA ASN A 93 -13.22 4.58 -5.76
C ASN A 93 -11.87 3.88 -5.96
N PRO A 94 -11.81 2.53 -5.95
CA PRO A 94 -10.58 1.77 -6.16
C PRO A 94 -10.03 1.86 -7.59
N MET A 95 -10.76 2.46 -8.53
CA MET A 95 -10.34 2.65 -9.93
C MET A 95 -9.70 4.02 -10.18
N ASP A 96 -9.56 4.87 -9.16
CA ASP A 96 -8.81 6.13 -9.29
C ASP A 96 -7.36 5.85 -9.72
N GLU A 97 -6.92 6.51 -10.79
CA GLU A 97 -5.57 6.37 -11.36
C GLU A 97 -4.45 6.79 -10.38
N THR A 98 -4.78 7.61 -9.37
CA THR A 98 -3.81 7.99 -8.33
C THR A 98 -3.43 6.80 -7.45
N ILE A 99 -4.31 5.80 -7.27
CA ILE A 99 -4.00 4.57 -6.53
C ILE A 99 -2.93 3.76 -7.24
N GLU A 100 -3.07 3.57 -8.56
CA GLU A 100 -2.05 2.87 -9.35
C GLU A 100 -0.73 3.67 -9.37
N SER A 101 -0.82 5.00 -9.41
CA SER A 101 0.35 5.88 -9.33
C SER A 101 1.09 5.74 -8.00
N ALA A 102 0.36 5.66 -6.89
CA ALA A 102 0.91 5.41 -5.55
C ALA A 102 1.60 4.04 -5.48
N LEU A 103 0.98 2.99 -6.03
CA LEU A 103 1.58 1.65 -6.14
C LEU A 103 2.89 1.66 -6.94
N LYS A 104 2.90 2.32 -8.10
CA LYS A 104 4.13 2.49 -8.92
C LYS A 104 5.22 3.29 -8.20
N GLY A 105 4.83 4.18 -7.30
CA GLY A 105 5.73 4.91 -6.39
C GLY A 105 6.23 4.10 -5.18
N GLY A 106 5.74 2.85 -5.00
CA GLY A 106 6.13 1.97 -3.89
C GLY A 106 5.25 2.09 -2.65
N VAL A 107 4.17 2.88 -2.67
CA VAL A 107 3.17 2.93 -1.60
C VAL A 107 2.21 1.75 -1.78
N THR A 108 2.29 0.79 -0.86
CA THR A 108 1.53 -0.48 -0.97
C THR A 108 0.33 -0.55 -0.04
N THR A 109 0.33 0.27 1.00
CA THR A 109 -0.72 0.29 2.03
C THR A 109 -1.00 1.75 2.38
N VAL A 110 -2.28 2.09 2.49
CA VAL A 110 -2.69 3.41 2.92
C VAL A 110 -3.80 3.32 3.97
N ALA A 111 -3.90 4.31 4.84
CA ALA A 111 -5.08 4.58 5.64
C ALA A 111 -5.76 5.84 5.09
N ALA A 112 -6.91 5.64 4.44
CA ALA A 112 -7.71 6.71 3.86
C ALA A 112 -8.97 6.95 4.68
N GLY A 113 -9.49 8.16 4.61
CA GLY A 113 -10.71 8.51 5.33
C GLY A 113 -11.11 9.96 5.17
N PRO A 114 -12.11 10.39 5.95
CA PRO A 114 -12.63 11.74 5.91
C PRO A 114 -11.56 12.82 6.12
N GLY A 115 -11.80 13.99 5.54
CA GLY A 115 -10.98 15.19 5.75
C GLY A 115 -11.22 15.84 7.12
N SER A 116 -10.87 17.12 7.19
CA SER A 116 -10.83 17.89 8.44
C SER A 116 -11.93 18.95 8.57
N ALA A 117 -12.94 18.92 7.70
CA ALA A 117 -14.01 19.92 7.74
C ALA A 117 -14.91 19.79 8.98
N ASN A 118 -15.12 18.57 9.47
CA ASN A 118 -16.05 18.23 10.54
C ASN A 118 -15.32 18.10 11.88
N VAL A 119 -16.03 18.33 12.99
CA VAL A 119 -15.49 18.07 14.35
C VAL A 119 -15.33 16.56 14.58
N LEU A 120 -16.27 15.77 14.10
CA LEU A 120 -16.21 14.31 14.04
C LEU A 120 -16.58 13.85 12.63
N GLY A 121 -15.60 13.60 11.76
CA GLY A 121 -15.82 13.40 10.31
C GLY A 121 -16.17 11.98 9.85
N GLY A 122 -16.08 10.96 10.72
CA GLY A 122 -16.32 9.56 10.35
C GLY A 122 -15.11 8.66 10.60
N THR A 123 -15.10 7.49 9.96
CA THR A 123 -14.07 6.46 10.18
C THR A 123 -13.11 6.32 9.00
N PHE A 124 -11.81 6.20 9.31
CA PHE A 124 -10.78 5.77 8.37
C PHE A 124 -10.84 4.25 8.13
N PHE A 125 -10.23 3.81 7.04
CA PHE A 125 -10.03 2.42 6.68
C PHE A 125 -8.64 2.24 6.07
N ALA A 126 -8.04 1.07 6.27
CA ALA A 126 -6.75 0.73 5.70
C ALA A 126 -6.92 -0.26 4.55
N TYR A 127 -6.26 -0.01 3.42
CA TYR A 127 -6.33 -0.88 2.25
C TYR A 127 -4.99 -0.95 1.50
N LYS A 128 -4.90 -1.93 0.60
CA LYS A 128 -3.73 -2.17 -0.26
C LYS A 128 -3.93 -1.50 -1.60
N THR A 129 -2.87 -0.97 -2.21
CA THR A 129 -3.00 -0.17 -3.44
C THR A 129 -3.06 -0.99 -4.74
N LYS A 130 -3.03 -2.33 -4.65
CA LYS A 130 -3.13 -3.21 -5.83
C LYS A 130 -4.50 -3.89 -5.86
N GLY A 131 -5.22 -3.69 -6.96
CA GLY A 131 -6.55 -4.24 -7.21
C GLY A 131 -7.50 -3.14 -7.68
N ASN A 132 -8.74 -3.50 -7.99
CA ASN A 132 -9.77 -2.59 -8.46
C ASN A 132 -11.14 -2.83 -7.77
N CYS A 133 -11.17 -3.68 -6.75
CA CYS A 133 -12.31 -3.97 -5.90
C CYS A 133 -11.84 -3.89 -4.46
N ILE A 134 -12.40 -2.96 -3.67
CA ILE A 134 -11.84 -2.58 -2.37
C ILE A 134 -11.69 -3.77 -1.41
N ASP A 135 -12.64 -4.71 -1.46
CA ASP A 135 -12.66 -5.92 -0.63
C ASP A 135 -11.60 -6.97 -1.05
N GLU A 136 -11.06 -6.86 -2.27
CA GLU A 136 -10.13 -7.83 -2.88
C GLU A 136 -8.71 -7.27 -3.08
N MET A 137 -8.44 -6.01 -2.71
CA MET A 137 -7.13 -5.41 -2.88
C MET A 137 -6.07 -6.06 -1.96
N THR A 138 -4.85 -6.29 -2.47
CA THR A 138 -3.77 -7.07 -1.79
C THR A 138 -2.40 -6.42 -1.85
#